data_AF-A0A7C3JEU2-F1
#
_entry.id   AF-A0A7C3JEU2-F1
#
_cell.length_a   1.000
_cell.length_b   1.000
_cell.length_c   1.000
_cell.angle_alpha   90.00
_cell.angle_beta   90.00
_cell.angle_gamma   90.00
#
_symmetry.space_group_name_H-M   'P 1'
#
loop_
_entity.id
_entity.type
_entity.pdbx_description
1 polymer ?
#
loop_
_entity_poly.entity_id
_entity_poly.type
_entity_poly.pdbx_seq_one_letter_code
_entity_poly.pdbx_strand_id
1 'polypeptide(L)'
;MVETSAETYLQSPLYRQAVQELQKGDWSAALNRLDELEKAFPLEPELRAWRQEVMLRSKMDEVEADEIKRQRRLFLRHLVTRLSMVVAVILLIIYGLEMFAKPIQRQWEQTKRQLDADAQAALLAAKFRNGQDLLQAGRPLEAKAWFEQVAAVDPNYENLSLVMAQADEMIKIEQDYQNALALSAEGKLQEALALFRSIAAQDPNYKDVAIQVKNLEKGLSAEEQFALAVTAFGNRQWVAAISAFEALKNMNASYRRADVEDFLYQSYLNAAEEKLVQQEPTLEALNEADSYYRKALALRPQNQEIIDRKTQARASVEEYLVNSYMNAAVQALTGQADSLAALRIAEENFAAALQLRPDDLTITTQLDLARKYISGVENYNRGLWSKVITDLEIVYGEDPNYANGTCRQTLYEAYIARGKNGLASGDYLTALSDFQRAAVLAKDAPDGGLRLYEAQLKVAYALGLTGNYQEAVMIYRENLNNSGLADRFITNRELQESIDRAKISADAGNYERAYYLYRDVLTKSDVLYERTTYVVQKGEYVTMLARKYNSTVEAILKANGLSDLSKVTENLVLVIPTLP
;
A
#
# COMPACT_ATOMS: atom_id res chain seq x y z
N MET A 1 -178.49 45.49 100.36
CA MET A 1 -177.59 46.51 99.79
C MET A 1 -176.63 45.81 98.86
N VAL A 2 -176.36 46.47 97.74
CA VAL A 2 -175.78 45.98 96.49
C VAL A 2 -174.27 45.81 96.61
N GLU A 3 -173.70 44.94 95.75
CA GLU A 3 -172.36 45.00 95.11
C GLU A 3 -171.60 43.65 95.17
N THR A 4 -171.69 42.84 94.10
CA THR A 4 -170.78 42.68 92.93
C THR A 4 -169.78 41.54 93.10
N SER A 5 -170.00 40.48 92.32
CA SER A 5 -169.12 39.32 92.11
C SER A 5 -167.78 39.73 91.48
N ALA A 6 -166.66 39.45 92.14
CA ALA A 6 -165.31 39.73 91.62
C ALA A 6 -164.76 38.53 90.82
N GLU A 7 -164.48 38.72 89.53
CA GLU A 7 -163.83 37.75 88.63
C GLU A 7 -162.32 37.59 88.94
N THR A 8 -161.78 36.37 88.81
CA THR A 8 -160.36 36.03 89.07
C THR A 8 -159.57 35.82 87.77
N TYR A 9 -158.31 36.29 87.70
CA TYR A 9 -157.49 36.31 86.47
C TYR A 9 -157.21 34.93 85.84
N LEU A 10 -157.21 33.84 86.63
CA LEU A 10 -156.99 32.47 86.16
C LEU A 10 -158.08 31.95 85.21
N GLN A 11 -159.27 32.55 85.26
CA GLN A 11 -160.38 32.18 84.38
C GLN A 11 -160.38 32.98 83.06
N SER A 12 -159.46 33.96 82.93
CA SER A 12 -159.32 34.79 81.73
C SER A 12 -158.85 34.00 80.50
N PRO A 13 -159.44 34.22 79.31
CA PRO A 13 -158.95 33.64 78.05
C PRO A 13 -157.49 34.01 77.75
N LEU A 14 -157.07 35.23 78.15
CA LEU A 14 -155.73 35.76 77.92
C LEU A 14 -154.66 34.98 78.69
N TYR A 15 -154.98 34.50 79.91
CA TYR A 15 -154.07 33.66 80.68
C TYR A 15 -153.79 32.33 79.97
N ARG A 16 -154.83 31.67 79.43
CA ARG A 16 -154.66 30.44 78.65
C ARG A 16 -153.84 30.63 77.38
N GLN A 17 -154.02 31.76 76.69
CA GLN A 17 -153.24 32.08 75.49
C GLN A 17 -151.76 32.36 75.84
N ALA A 18 -151.48 33.09 76.91
CA ALA A 18 -150.12 33.35 77.37
C ALA A 18 -149.35 32.06 77.67
N VAL A 19 -149.98 31.10 78.37
CA VAL A 19 -149.39 29.78 78.63
C VAL A 19 -149.14 28.99 77.33
N GLN A 20 -150.06 29.08 76.35
CA GLN A 20 -149.95 28.33 75.11
C GLN A 20 -148.82 28.84 74.20
N GLU A 21 -148.57 30.15 74.16
CA GLU A 21 -147.46 30.73 73.39
C GLU A 21 -146.10 30.45 74.06
N LEU A 22 -146.06 30.41 75.40
CA LEU A 22 -144.89 29.95 76.15
C LEU A 22 -144.49 28.51 75.84
N GLN A 23 -145.46 27.62 75.64
CA GLN A 23 -145.19 26.23 75.27
C GLN A 23 -144.66 26.07 73.83
N LYS A 24 -144.92 27.03 72.94
CA LYS A 24 -144.38 27.03 71.57
C LYS A 24 -142.98 27.64 71.48
N GLY A 25 -142.46 28.22 72.56
CA GLY A 25 -141.17 28.90 72.58
C GLY A 25 -141.17 30.28 71.90
N ASP A 26 -142.34 30.85 71.59
CA ASP A 26 -142.45 32.21 71.06
C ASP A 26 -142.52 33.23 72.21
N TRP A 27 -141.34 33.57 72.72
CA TRP A 27 -141.16 34.41 73.91
C TRP A 27 -141.74 35.82 73.74
N SER A 28 -141.77 36.34 72.51
CA SER A 28 -142.26 37.68 72.20
C SER A 28 -143.79 37.79 72.30
N ALA A 29 -144.50 36.81 71.74
CA ALA A 29 -145.97 36.76 71.73
C ALA A 29 -146.53 36.49 73.14
N ALA A 30 -145.87 35.64 73.93
CA ALA A 30 -146.27 35.36 75.30
C ALA A 30 -146.09 36.58 76.23
N LEU A 31 -144.97 37.33 76.09
CA LEU A 31 -144.74 38.55 76.86
C LEU A 31 -145.78 39.64 76.55
N ASN A 32 -146.22 39.77 75.29
CA ASN A 32 -147.28 40.70 74.92
C ASN A 32 -148.65 40.33 75.54
N ARG A 33 -149.02 39.04 75.54
CA ARG A 33 -150.26 38.57 76.17
C ARG A 33 -150.24 38.73 77.70
N LEU A 34 -149.08 38.55 78.31
CA LEU A 34 -148.87 38.85 79.73
C LEU A 34 -149.00 40.34 80.03
N ASP A 35 -148.52 41.22 79.14
CA ASP A 35 -148.65 42.69 79.28
C ASP A 35 -150.12 43.15 79.16
N GLU A 36 -150.91 42.53 78.29
CA GLU A 36 -152.36 42.76 78.21
C GLU A 36 -153.08 42.23 79.46
N LEU A 37 -152.70 41.06 79.97
CA LEU A 37 -153.29 40.45 81.16
C LEU A 37 -152.95 41.25 82.44
N GLU A 38 -151.76 41.83 82.53
CA GLU A 38 -151.33 42.69 83.63
C GLU A 38 -152.12 44.02 83.66
N LYS A 39 -152.46 44.57 82.49
CA LYS A 39 -153.32 45.77 82.40
C LYS A 39 -154.74 45.50 82.86
N ALA A 40 -155.26 44.29 82.63
CA ALA A 40 -156.60 43.89 83.06
C ALA A 40 -156.66 43.61 84.58
N PHE A 41 -155.57 43.15 85.19
CA PHE A 41 -155.50 42.81 86.62
C PHE A 41 -154.27 43.46 87.32
N PRO A 42 -154.27 44.79 87.48
CA PRO A 42 -153.08 45.55 87.88
C PRO A 42 -152.67 45.39 89.35
N LEU A 43 -153.57 44.91 90.21
CA LEU A 43 -153.32 44.74 91.65
C LEU A 43 -152.70 43.38 92.01
N GLU A 44 -152.51 42.48 91.04
CA GLU A 44 -151.96 41.14 91.29
C GLU A 44 -150.41 41.13 91.22
N PRO A 45 -149.69 40.81 92.32
CA PRO A 45 -148.23 40.80 92.33
C PRO A 45 -147.62 39.63 91.53
N GLU A 46 -148.30 38.48 91.49
CA GLU A 46 -147.78 37.24 90.92
C GLU A 46 -147.57 37.32 89.40
N LEU A 47 -148.41 38.09 88.71
CA LEU A 47 -148.35 38.28 87.26
C LEU A 47 -147.07 39.04 86.82
N ARG A 48 -146.62 39.99 87.64
CA ARG A 48 -145.37 40.74 87.43
C ARG A 48 -144.14 39.86 87.61
N ALA A 49 -144.15 39.00 88.62
CA ALA A 49 -143.06 38.05 88.85
C ALA A 49 -142.94 37.07 87.67
N TRP A 50 -144.07 36.54 87.20
CA TRP A 50 -144.08 35.61 86.08
C TRP A 50 -143.57 36.25 84.78
N ARG A 51 -143.98 37.49 84.49
CA ARG A 51 -143.44 38.25 83.35
C ARG A 51 -141.93 38.46 83.45
N GLN A 52 -141.41 38.84 84.62
CA GLN A 52 -139.97 39.05 84.80
C GLN A 52 -139.18 37.76 84.54
N GLU A 53 -139.69 36.61 84.97
CA GLU A 53 -139.07 35.32 84.73
C GLU A 53 -139.05 34.95 83.25
N VAL A 54 -140.17 35.18 82.54
CA VAL A 54 -140.25 34.95 81.08
C VAL A 54 -139.34 35.92 80.32
N MET A 55 -139.23 37.17 80.75
CA MET A 55 -138.35 38.17 80.14
C MET A 55 -136.87 37.81 80.32
N LEU A 56 -136.50 37.25 81.47
CA LEU A 56 -135.13 36.83 81.76
C LEU A 56 -134.71 35.64 80.90
N ARG A 57 -135.60 34.64 80.72
CA ARG A 57 -135.33 33.49 79.83
C ARG A 57 -135.19 33.90 78.36
N SER A 58 -136.01 34.84 77.88
CA SER A 58 -135.94 35.30 76.48
C SER A 58 -134.58 35.92 76.09
N LYS A 59 -133.84 36.47 77.07
CA LYS A 59 -132.55 37.12 76.85
C LYS A 59 -131.34 36.19 76.96
N MET A 60 -131.52 34.97 77.45
CA MET A 60 -130.40 34.03 77.64
C MET A 60 -130.17 33.13 76.43
N ASP A 61 -131.22 32.80 75.65
CA ASP A 61 -131.07 31.93 74.47
C ASP A 61 -130.47 32.64 73.24
N GLU A 62 -130.43 33.98 73.22
CA GLU A 62 -129.92 34.75 72.08
C GLU A 62 -128.40 35.04 72.15
N VAL A 63 -127.76 34.76 73.29
CA VAL A 63 -126.37 35.21 73.56
C VAL A 63 -125.31 34.14 73.30
N GLU A 64 -125.63 32.85 73.24
CA GLU A 64 -124.59 31.80 73.08
C GLU A 64 -124.17 31.50 71.62
N ALA A 65 -124.90 31.98 70.60
CA ALA A 65 -124.61 31.62 69.21
C ALA A 65 -123.53 32.49 68.52
N ASP A 66 -123.21 33.68 69.05
CA ASP A 66 -122.41 34.69 68.34
C ASP A 66 -120.93 34.78 68.75
N GLU A 67 -120.53 34.23 69.91
CA GLU A 67 -119.16 34.38 70.41
C GLU A 67 -118.12 33.51 69.64
N ILE A 68 -118.51 32.36 69.09
CA ILE A 68 -117.59 31.40 68.44
C ILE A 68 -117.11 31.87 67.05
N LYS A 69 -117.82 32.80 66.39
CA LYS A 69 -117.45 33.27 65.03
C LYS A 69 -116.39 34.37 65.01
N ARG A 70 -116.13 35.10 66.12
CA ARG A 70 -115.22 36.26 66.11
C ARG A 70 -113.74 35.91 66.21
N GLN A 71 -113.34 34.86 66.95
CA GLN A 71 -111.91 34.55 67.13
C GLN A 71 -111.21 33.98 65.88
N ARG A 72 -111.92 33.32 64.94
CA ARG A 72 -111.30 32.78 63.70
C ARG A 72 -110.90 33.86 62.67
N ARG A 73 -111.50 35.05 62.66
CA ARG A 73 -111.24 36.06 61.63
C ARG A 73 -109.93 36.84 61.83
N LEU A 74 -109.48 37.06 63.07
CA LEU A 74 -108.25 37.82 63.33
C LEU A 74 -106.97 37.00 63.08
N PHE A 75 -107.00 35.69 63.38
CA PHE A 75 -105.85 34.79 63.13
C PHE A 75 -105.57 34.58 61.63
N LEU A 76 -106.62 34.37 60.80
CA LEU A 76 -106.44 34.19 59.35
C LEU A 76 -105.86 35.44 58.65
N ARG A 77 -106.22 36.65 59.10
CA ARG A 77 -105.80 37.90 58.44
C ARG A 77 -104.29 38.17 58.59
N HIS A 78 -103.69 37.77 59.71
CA HIS A 78 -102.24 37.85 59.93
C HIS A 78 -101.44 36.73 59.21
N LEU A 79 -102.03 35.54 59.04
CA LEU A 79 -101.39 34.46 58.30
C LEU A 79 -101.32 34.76 56.78
N VAL A 80 -102.43 35.25 56.21
CA VAL A 80 -102.52 35.56 54.77
C VAL A 80 -101.56 36.69 54.34
N THR A 81 -101.40 37.72 55.18
CA THR A 81 -100.49 38.85 54.89
C THR A 81 -99.01 38.49 54.99
N ARG A 82 -98.63 37.56 55.88
CA ARG A 82 -97.26 37.03 55.92
C ARG A 82 -96.96 36.10 54.74
N LEU A 83 -97.91 35.24 54.35
CA LEU A 83 -97.76 34.36 53.19
C LEU A 83 -97.65 35.13 51.87
N SER A 84 -98.44 36.20 51.68
CA SER A 84 -98.39 36.99 50.45
C SER A 84 -97.06 37.75 50.28
N MET A 85 -96.43 38.18 51.38
CA MET A 85 -95.13 38.87 51.33
C MET A 85 -93.98 37.91 50.96
N VAL A 86 -94.01 36.66 51.44
CA VAL A 86 -93.05 35.62 51.05
C VAL A 86 -93.22 35.24 49.58
N VAL A 87 -94.46 35.09 49.10
CA VAL A 87 -94.74 34.80 47.67
C VAL A 87 -94.26 35.96 46.78
N ALA A 88 -94.44 37.22 47.19
CA ALA A 88 -93.95 38.37 46.44
C ALA A 88 -92.41 38.41 46.34
N VAL A 89 -91.70 38.07 47.42
CA VAL A 89 -90.22 37.97 47.40
C VAL A 89 -89.77 36.80 46.52
N ILE A 90 -90.45 35.65 46.57
CA ILE A 90 -90.16 34.50 45.69
C ILE A 90 -90.42 34.88 44.23
N LEU A 91 -91.51 35.58 43.92
CA LEU A 91 -91.79 36.06 42.57
C LEU A 91 -90.77 37.08 42.08
N LEU A 92 -90.27 37.97 42.95
CA LEU A 92 -89.17 38.89 42.61
C LEU A 92 -87.83 38.17 42.40
N ILE A 93 -87.55 37.12 43.18
CA ILE A 93 -86.37 36.26 42.97
C ILE A 93 -86.49 35.49 41.66
N ILE A 94 -87.67 34.92 41.36
CA ILE A 94 -87.94 34.22 40.09
C ILE A 94 -87.82 35.20 38.91
N TYR A 95 -88.40 36.40 39.03
CA TYR A 95 -88.34 37.43 37.99
C TYR A 95 -86.90 37.96 37.80
N GLY A 96 -86.15 38.14 38.89
CA GLY A 96 -84.72 38.47 38.84
C GLY A 96 -83.89 37.36 38.19
N LEU A 97 -84.16 36.09 38.52
CA LEU A 97 -83.51 34.95 37.88
C LEU A 97 -83.84 34.87 36.37
N GLU A 98 -85.08 35.12 35.95
CA GLU A 98 -85.45 35.12 34.53
C GLU A 98 -84.85 36.30 33.74
N MET A 99 -84.77 37.49 34.34
CA MET A 99 -84.24 38.71 33.70
C MET A 99 -82.71 38.64 33.51
N PHE A 100 -81.97 38.03 34.44
CA PHE A 100 -80.51 37.94 34.38
C PHE A 100 -79.96 36.60 33.84
N ALA A 101 -80.74 35.52 33.78
CA ALA A 101 -80.26 34.22 33.25
C ALA A 101 -80.12 34.19 31.72
N LYS A 102 -81.03 34.83 30.98
CA LYS A 102 -81.05 34.76 29.49
C LYS A 102 -79.85 35.44 28.81
N PRO A 103 -79.30 36.58 29.28
CA PRO A 103 -78.10 37.19 28.71
C PRO A 103 -76.81 36.38 28.96
N ILE A 104 -76.67 35.76 30.15
CA ILE A 104 -75.49 34.99 30.56
C ILE A 104 -75.34 33.72 29.70
N GLN A 105 -76.45 33.07 29.36
CA GLN A 105 -76.44 31.83 28.56
C GLN A 105 -75.94 32.06 27.12
N ARG A 106 -76.22 33.23 26.52
CA ARG A 106 -75.73 33.58 25.17
C ARG A 106 -74.24 33.94 25.15
N GLN A 107 -73.73 34.61 26.18
CA GLN A 107 -72.29 34.86 26.32
C GLN A 107 -71.53 33.57 26.62
N TRP A 108 -72.07 32.66 27.45
CA TRP A 108 -71.43 31.37 27.77
C TRP A 108 -71.31 30.44 26.56
N GLU A 109 -72.30 30.41 25.67
CA GLU A 109 -72.25 29.61 24.43
C GLU A 109 -71.24 30.16 23.41
N GLN A 110 -71.06 31.49 23.33
CA GLN A 110 -70.05 32.10 22.46
C GLN A 110 -68.63 31.92 23.02
N THR A 111 -68.43 32.09 24.34
CA THR A 111 -67.14 31.85 24.99
C THR A 111 -66.77 30.37 25.00
N LYS A 112 -67.72 29.43 25.14
CA LYS A 112 -67.46 27.99 25.03
C LYS A 112 -67.03 27.60 23.62
N ARG A 113 -67.66 28.15 22.57
CA ARG A 113 -67.24 27.91 21.18
C ARG A 113 -65.85 28.48 20.87
N GLN A 114 -65.49 29.65 21.42
CA GLN A 114 -64.13 30.19 21.31
C GLN A 114 -63.11 29.37 22.10
N LEU A 115 -63.44 28.96 23.34
CA LEU A 115 -62.54 28.14 24.16
C LEU A 115 -62.33 26.74 23.56
N ASP A 116 -63.37 26.13 23.00
CA ASP A 116 -63.29 24.83 22.31
C ASP A 116 -62.48 24.95 21.00
N ALA A 117 -62.63 26.05 20.25
CA ALA A 117 -61.83 26.34 19.05
C ALA A 117 -60.35 26.64 19.37
N ASP A 118 -60.08 27.43 20.42
CA ASP A 118 -58.72 27.74 20.88
C ASP A 118 -58.04 26.48 21.46
N ALA A 119 -58.79 25.62 22.17
CA ALA A 119 -58.28 24.34 22.67
C ALA A 119 -57.97 23.36 21.53
N GLN A 120 -58.80 23.32 20.48
CA GLN A 120 -58.52 22.53 19.27
C GLN A 120 -57.29 23.05 18.52
N ALA A 121 -57.16 24.36 18.35
CA ALA A 121 -55.99 24.97 17.72
C ALA A 121 -54.70 24.68 18.52
N ALA A 122 -54.74 24.76 19.85
CA ALA A 122 -53.61 24.45 20.73
C ALA A 122 -53.25 22.95 20.69
N LEU A 123 -54.25 22.06 20.64
CA LEU A 123 -54.01 20.62 20.50
C LEU A 123 -53.38 20.28 19.14
N LEU A 124 -53.88 20.86 18.05
CA LEU A 124 -53.32 20.68 16.71
C LEU A 124 -51.88 21.19 16.65
N ALA A 125 -51.60 22.37 17.23
CA ALA A 125 -50.25 22.90 17.33
C ALA A 125 -49.30 22.01 18.15
N ALA A 126 -49.77 21.42 19.24
CA ALA A 126 -48.99 20.48 20.04
C ALA A 126 -48.69 19.19 19.26
N LYS A 127 -49.68 18.62 18.57
CA LYS A 127 -49.50 17.45 17.70
C LYS A 127 -48.52 17.74 16.55
N PHE A 128 -48.66 18.90 15.91
CA PHE A 128 -47.79 19.33 14.83
C PHE A 128 -46.35 19.52 15.31
N ARG A 129 -46.14 20.18 16.45
CA ARG A 129 -44.81 20.33 17.06
C ARG A 129 -44.19 18.98 17.42
N ASN A 130 -44.95 18.06 18.01
CA ASN A 130 -44.46 16.71 18.29
C ASN A 130 -44.03 15.99 16.99
N GLY A 131 -44.82 16.13 15.92
CA GLY A 131 -44.45 15.62 14.60
C GLY A 131 -43.15 16.24 14.08
N GLN A 132 -42.97 17.55 14.22
CA GLN A 132 -41.73 18.25 13.85
C GLN A 132 -40.52 17.80 14.67
N ASP A 133 -40.67 17.65 15.99
CA ASP A 133 -39.61 17.18 16.88
C ASP A 133 -39.20 15.75 16.51
N LEU A 134 -40.16 14.88 16.17
CA LEU A 134 -39.90 13.52 15.68
C LEU A 134 -39.21 13.52 14.30
N LEU A 135 -39.59 14.44 13.41
CA LEU A 135 -38.96 14.60 12.10
C LEU A 135 -37.49 15.03 12.25
N GLN A 136 -37.23 16.01 13.12
CA GLN A 136 -35.86 16.45 13.47
C GLN A 136 -35.05 15.36 14.16
N ALA A 137 -35.70 14.50 14.95
CA ALA A 137 -35.08 13.35 15.58
C ALA A 137 -34.84 12.16 14.62
N GLY A 138 -35.14 12.30 13.32
CA GLY A 138 -34.91 11.25 12.32
C GLY A 138 -35.90 10.09 12.40
N ARG A 139 -37.11 10.31 12.93
CA ARG A 139 -38.19 9.30 13.04
C ARG A 139 -39.38 9.67 12.12
N PRO A 140 -39.19 9.64 10.79
CA PRO A 140 -40.16 10.22 9.85
C PRO A 140 -41.47 9.43 9.75
N LEU A 141 -41.46 8.10 9.97
CA LEU A 141 -42.68 7.28 10.04
C LEU A 141 -43.62 7.73 11.16
N GLU A 142 -43.07 7.96 12.35
CA GLU A 142 -43.86 8.40 13.51
C GLU A 142 -44.29 9.85 13.38
N ALA A 143 -43.40 10.72 12.89
CA ALA A 143 -43.73 12.11 12.56
C ALA A 143 -44.91 12.20 11.58
N LYS A 144 -44.90 11.38 10.52
CA LYS A 144 -45.98 11.32 9.54
C LYS A 144 -47.31 10.91 10.18
N ALA A 145 -47.32 9.92 11.08
CA ALA A 145 -48.53 9.53 11.80
C ALA A 145 -49.12 10.66 12.67
N TRP A 146 -48.26 11.52 13.26
CA TRP A 146 -48.73 12.72 13.96
C TRP A 146 -49.27 13.78 13.00
N PHE A 147 -48.62 13.99 11.85
CA PHE A 147 -49.10 14.91 10.82
C PHE A 147 -50.42 14.45 10.19
N GLU A 148 -50.63 13.15 9.97
CA GLU A 148 -51.89 12.59 9.48
C GLU A 148 -53.05 12.85 10.46
N GLN A 149 -52.79 12.82 11.78
CA GLN A 149 -53.80 13.20 12.77
C GLN A 149 -54.14 14.69 12.74
N VAL A 150 -53.19 15.56 12.35
CA VAL A 150 -53.45 16.98 12.13
C VAL A 150 -54.25 17.16 10.83
N ALA A 151 -53.85 16.49 9.75
CA ALA A 151 -54.52 16.52 8.44
C ALA A 151 -55.99 16.04 8.52
N ALA A 152 -56.27 15.05 9.38
CA ALA A 152 -57.63 14.52 9.58
C ALA A 152 -58.61 15.55 10.17
N VAL A 153 -58.11 16.58 10.84
CA VAL A 153 -58.92 17.64 11.47
C VAL A 153 -58.85 18.93 10.65
N ASP A 154 -57.66 19.32 10.18
CA ASP A 154 -57.43 20.47 9.32
C ASP A 154 -56.46 20.11 8.16
N PRO A 155 -56.98 19.80 6.97
CA PRO A 155 -56.16 19.48 5.80
C PRO A 155 -55.31 20.65 5.28
N ASN A 156 -55.68 21.90 5.60
CA ASN A 156 -55.00 23.10 5.13
C ASN A 156 -54.14 23.76 6.22
N TYR A 157 -53.81 23.00 7.28
CA TYR A 157 -52.96 23.48 8.37
C TYR A 157 -51.60 23.97 7.84
N GLU A 158 -51.13 25.10 8.37
CA GLU A 158 -49.97 25.80 7.84
C GLU A 158 -48.73 24.89 7.79
N ASN A 159 -48.05 24.88 6.65
CA ASN A 159 -46.84 24.07 6.36
C ASN A 159 -47.01 22.54 6.48
N LEU A 160 -48.23 22.01 6.70
CA LEU A 160 -48.48 20.58 6.86
C LEU A 160 -48.10 19.78 5.62
N SER A 161 -48.49 20.25 4.43
CA SER A 161 -48.16 19.58 3.17
C SER A 161 -46.66 19.50 2.92
N LEU A 162 -45.91 20.54 3.27
CA LEU A 162 -44.45 20.58 3.15
C LEU A 162 -43.79 19.55 4.08
N VAL A 163 -44.16 19.54 5.37
CA VAL A 163 -43.55 18.60 6.34
C VAL A 163 -43.98 17.16 6.12
N MET A 164 -45.19 16.92 5.59
CA MET A 164 -45.61 15.59 5.15
C MET A 164 -44.81 15.12 3.94
N ALA A 165 -44.57 15.98 2.95
CA ALA A 165 -43.71 15.66 1.82
C ALA A 165 -42.26 15.39 2.25
N GLN A 166 -41.72 16.17 3.19
CA GLN A 166 -40.40 15.92 3.80
C GLN A 166 -40.36 14.59 4.55
N ALA A 167 -41.40 14.26 5.31
CA ALA A 167 -41.50 12.96 5.99
C ALA A 167 -41.53 11.81 4.98
N ASP A 168 -42.29 11.93 3.90
CA ASP A 168 -42.36 10.93 2.83
C ASP A 168 -41.01 10.73 2.12
N GLU A 169 -40.27 11.81 1.88
CA GLU A 169 -38.92 11.75 1.30
C GLU A 169 -37.95 11.01 2.23
N MET A 170 -37.93 11.34 3.52
CA MET A 170 -37.09 10.65 4.51
C MET A 170 -37.47 9.16 4.67
N ILE A 171 -38.76 8.82 4.61
CA ILE A 171 -39.23 7.41 4.63
C ILE A 171 -38.73 6.67 3.41
N LYS A 172 -38.82 7.28 2.22
CA LYS A 172 -38.35 6.68 0.98
C LYS A 172 -36.85 6.45 0.99
N ILE A 173 -36.06 7.41 1.48
CA ILE A 173 -34.60 7.26 1.64
C ILE A 173 -34.28 6.07 2.57
N GLU A 174 -35.00 5.90 3.68
CA GLU A 174 -34.83 4.72 4.56
C GLU A 174 -35.16 3.42 3.84
N GLN A 175 -36.26 3.36 3.08
CA GLN A 175 -36.62 2.18 2.31
C GLN A 175 -35.58 1.84 1.23
N ASP A 176 -35.13 2.84 0.48
CA ASP A 176 -34.08 2.70 -0.54
C ASP A 176 -32.77 2.24 0.11
N TYR A 177 -32.43 2.74 1.30
CA TYR A 177 -31.25 2.31 2.04
C TYR A 177 -31.32 0.84 2.46
N GLN A 178 -32.46 0.39 3.01
CA GLN A 178 -32.66 -1.03 3.37
C GLN A 178 -32.62 -1.94 2.14
N ASN A 179 -33.22 -1.49 1.03
CA ASN A 179 -33.15 -2.21 -0.24
C ASN A 179 -31.72 -2.29 -0.77
N ALA A 180 -30.93 -1.21 -0.66
CA ALA A 180 -29.54 -1.19 -1.09
C ALA A 180 -28.68 -2.16 -0.28
N LEU A 181 -28.90 -2.24 1.04
CA LEU A 181 -28.26 -3.23 1.92
C LEU A 181 -28.65 -4.66 1.52
N ALA A 182 -29.93 -4.91 1.25
CA ALA A 182 -30.42 -6.23 0.81
C ALA A 182 -29.78 -6.65 -0.53
N LEU A 183 -29.77 -5.76 -1.52
CA LEU A 183 -29.10 -5.99 -2.82
C LEU A 183 -27.61 -6.26 -2.64
N SER A 184 -26.94 -5.54 -1.74
CA SER A 184 -25.54 -5.76 -1.41
C SER A 184 -25.32 -7.14 -0.77
N ALA A 185 -26.22 -7.59 0.12
CA ALA A 185 -26.16 -8.90 0.75
C ALA A 185 -26.45 -10.05 -0.24
N GLU A 186 -27.28 -9.81 -1.25
CA GLU A 186 -27.57 -10.73 -2.36
C GLU A 186 -26.44 -10.79 -3.40
N GLY A 187 -25.41 -9.94 -3.29
CA GLY A 187 -24.31 -9.86 -4.27
C GLY A 187 -24.63 -9.07 -5.54
N LYS A 188 -25.79 -8.39 -5.61
CA LYS A 188 -26.18 -7.50 -6.71
C LYS A 188 -25.53 -6.13 -6.56
N LEU A 189 -24.20 -6.10 -6.58
CA LEU A 189 -23.39 -4.94 -6.18
C LEU A 189 -23.61 -3.70 -7.06
N GLN A 190 -23.85 -3.87 -8.37
CA GLN A 190 -24.11 -2.73 -9.26
C GLN A 190 -25.47 -2.07 -8.97
N GLU A 191 -26.51 -2.87 -8.72
CA GLU A 191 -27.85 -2.37 -8.36
C GLU A 191 -27.81 -1.68 -6.99
N ALA A 192 -27.12 -2.28 -6.02
CA ALA A 192 -26.90 -1.68 -4.70
C ALA A 192 -26.15 -0.34 -4.80
N LEU A 193 -25.07 -0.26 -5.58
CA LEU A 193 -24.32 0.98 -5.80
C LEU A 193 -25.18 2.07 -6.44
N ALA A 194 -26.01 1.74 -7.43
CA ALA A 194 -26.91 2.69 -8.06
C ALA A 194 -27.89 3.31 -7.05
N LEU A 195 -28.43 2.48 -6.14
CA LEU A 195 -29.36 2.91 -5.10
C LEU A 195 -28.65 3.73 -4.01
N PHE A 196 -27.46 3.33 -3.56
CA PHE A 196 -26.66 4.15 -2.64
C PHE A 196 -26.26 5.51 -3.25
N ARG A 197 -25.94 5.57 -4.54
CA ARG A 197 -25.66 6.84 -5.24
C ARG A 197 -26.91 7.73 -5.33
N SER A 198 -28.09 7.16 -5.54
CA SER A 198 -29.33 7.95 -5.57
C SER A 198 -29.64 8.56 -4.19
N ILE A 199 -29.40 7.81 -3.11
CA ILE A 199 -29.52 8.29 -1.73
C ILE A 199 -28.50 9.40 -1.46
N ALA A 200 -27.22 9.19 -1.81
CA ALA A 200 -26.18 10.20 -1.62
C ALA A 200 -26.42 11.51 -2.39
N ALA A 201 -27.14 11.44 -3.52
CA ALA A 201 -27.54 12.61 -4.29
C ALA A 201 -28.69 13.40 -3.63
N GLN A 202 -29.55 12.74 -2.86
CA GLN A 202 -30.65 13.36 -2.11
C GLN A 202 -30.16 13.88 -0.75
N ASP A 203 -29.39 13.07 -0.02
CA ASP A 203 -28.76 13.44 1.25
C ASP A 203 -27.31 12.90 1.31
N PRO A 204 -26.31 13.78 1.09
CA PRO A 204 -24.89 13.40 1.10
C PRO A 204 -24.37 12.85 2.44
N ASN A 205 -25.01 13.18 3.56
CA ASN A 205 -24.57 12.80 4.90
C ASN A 205 -25.44 11.72 5.53
N TYR A 206 -26.26 11.03 4.71
CA TYR A 206 -27.16 10.00 5.20
C TYR A 206 -26.38 8.76 5.69
N LYS A 207 -26.33 8.58 7.01
CA LYS A 207 -25.71 7.43 7.70
C LYS A 207 -24.29 7.14 7.18
N ASP A 208 -24.03 5.92 6.70
CA ASP A 208 -22.76 5.44 6.15
C ASP A 208 -22.79 5.31 4.62
N VAL A 209 -23.80 5.86 3.94
CA VAL A 209 -23.98 5.69 2.49
C VAL A 209 -22.75 6.12 1.70
N ALA A 210 -22.11 7.24 2.04
CA ALA A 210 -20.88 7.67 1.39
C ALA A 210 -19.74 6.64 1.51
N ILE A 211 -19.66 5.94 2.65
CA ILE A 211 -18.69 4.86 2.89
C ILE A 211 -19.07 3.63 2.06
N GLN A 212 -20.35 3.27 2.02
CA GLN A 212 -20.85 2.14 1.22
C GLN A 212 -20.60 2.35 -0.27
N VAL A 213 -20.92 3.55 -0.81
CA VAL A 213 -20.62 3.95 -2.20
C VAL A 213 -19.13 3.75 -2.49
N LYS A 214 -18.25 4.33 -1.67
CA LYS A 214 -16.80 4.25 -1.87
C LYS A 214 -16.28 2.82 -1.81
N ASN A 215 -16.78 2.00 -0.89
CA ASN A 215 -16.36 0.60 -0.74
C ASN A 215 -16.83 -0.26 -1.92
N LEU A 216 -18.08 -0.09 -2.37
CA LEU A 216 -18.64 -0.78 -3.53
C LEU A 216 -17.95 -0.37 -4.82
N GLU A 217 -17.69 0.92 -5.03
CA GLU A 217 -16.92 1.41 -6.18
C GLU A 217 -15.52 0.81 -6.21
N LYS A 218 -14.83 0.81 -5.06
CA LYS A 218 -13.50 0.20 -4.94
C LYS A 218 -13.55 -1.31 -5.22
N GLY A 219 -14.59 -2.01 -4.75
CA GLY A 219 -14.78 -3.44 -4.98
C GLY A 219 -15.08 -3.78 -6.44
N LEU A 220 -16.00 -3.06 -7.07
CA LEU A 220 -16.38 -3.24 -8.48
C LEU A 220 -15.21 -2.90 -9.42
N SER A 221 -14.47 -1.82 -9.15
CA SER A 221 -13.26 -1.48 -9.89
C SER A 221 -12.17 -2.55 -9.73
N ALA A 222 -11.99 -3.10 -8.52
CA ALA A 222 -11.07 -4.20 -8.28
C ALA A 222 -11.47 -5.47 -9.06
N GLU A 223 -12.78 -5.78 -9.15
CA GLU A 223 -13.30 -6.91 -9.94
C GLU A 223 -13.03 -6.75 -11.43
N GLU A 224 -13.28 -5.56 -11.98
CA GLU A 224 -12.98 -5.26 -13.38
C GLU A 224 -11.48 -5.39 -13.69
N GLN A 225 -10.62 -4.82 -12.84
CA GLN A 225 -9.16 -4.92 -12.98
C GLN A 225 -8.67 -6.37 -12.84
N PHE A 226 -9.27 -7.15 -11.95
CA PHE A 226 -8.97 -8.58 -11.81
C PHE A 226 -9.32 -9.35 -13.08
N ALA A 227 -10.49 -9.11 -13.68
CA ALA A 227 -10.88 -9.76 -14.94
C ALA A 227 -9.92 -9.42 -16.09
N LEU A 228 -9.48 -8.17 -16.19
CA LEU A 228 -8.46 -7.75 -17.16
C LEU A 228 -7.12 -8.45 -16.92
N ALA A 229 -6.67 -8.53 -15.66
CA ALA A 229 -5.42 -9.20 -15.30
C ALA A 229 -5.46 -10.71 -15.62
N VAL A 230 -6.59 -11.38 -15.33
CA VAL A 230 -6.81 -12.80 -15.68
C VAL A 230 -6.84 -13.00 -17.19
N THR A 231 -7.39 -12.05 -17.95
CA THR A 231 -7.37 -12.11 -19.42
C THR A 231 -5.94 -12.02 -19.96
N ALA A 232 -5.13 -11.08 -19.45
CA ALA A 232 -3.72 -10.98 -19.80
C ALA A 232 -2.94 -12.27 -19.44
N PHE A 233 -3.24 -12.85 -18.27
CA PHE A 233 -2.69 -14.14 -17.85
C PHE A 233 -3.05 -15.27 -18.82
N GLY A 234 -4.33 -15.40 -19.19
CA GLY A 234 -4.80 -16.40 -20.14
C GLY A 234 -4.18 -16.27 -21.54
N ASN A 235 -3.88 -15.04 -21.95
CA ASN A 235 -3.20 -14.73 -23.22
C ASN A 235 -1.66 -14.91 -23.15
N ARG A 236 -1.12 -15.43 -22.04
CA ARG A 236 0.32 -15.59 -21.78
C ARG A 236 1.11 -14.27 -21.82
N GLN A 237 0.44 -13.14 -21.58
CA GLN A 237 1.07 -11.83 -21.51
C GLN A 237 1.59 -11.60 -20.08
N TRP A 238 2.58 -12.37 -19.66
CA TRP A 238 2.98 -12.48 -18.25
C TRP A 238 3.38 -11.14 -17.63
N VAL A 239 4.12 -10.30 -18.35
CA VAL A 239 4.52 -8.97 -17.88
C VAL A 239 3.30 -8.05 -17.66
N ALA A 240 2.33 -8.08 -18.58
CA ALA A 240 1.10 -7.30 -18.44
C ALA A 240 0.24 -7.81 -17.28
N ALA A 241 0.13 -9.13 -17.12
CA ALA A 241 -0.56 -9.77 -16.00
C ALA A 241 0.08 -9.39 -14.65
N ILE A 242 1.41 -9.47 -14.55
CA ILE A 242 2.18 -9.04 -13.36
C ILE A 242 1.83 -7.59 -13.01
N SER A 243 1.93 -6.67 -13.98
CA SER A 243 1.66 -5.26 -13.74
C SER A 243 0.24 -5.02 -13.24
N ALA A 244 -0.76 -5.68 -13.84
CA ALA A 244 -2.15 -5.56 -13.46
C ALA A 244 -2.43 -6.12 -12.05
N PHE A 245 -1.89 -7.31 -11.71
CA PHE A 245 -2.08 -7.89 -10.39
C PHE A 245 -1.29 -7.17 -9.29
N GLU A 246 -0.08 -6.65 -9.58
CA GLU A 246 0.68 -5.80 -8.64
C GLU A 246 -0.10 -4.50 -8.36
N ALA A 247 -0.65 -3.86 -9.39
CA ALA A 247 -1.50 -2.68 -9.24
C ALA A 247 -2.75 -2.97 -8.41
N LEU A 248 -3.43 -4.10 -8.67
CA LEU A 248 -4.59 -4.55 -7.92
C LEU A 248 -4.26 -4.77 -6.43
N LYS A 249 -3.14 -5.45 -6.14
CA LYS A 249 -2.64 -5.67 -4.78
C LYS A 249 -2.35 -4.36 -4.04
N ASN A 250 -1.78 -3.37 -4.73
CA ASN A 250 -1.48 -2.06 -4.16
C ASN A 250 -2.76 -1.23 -3.91
N MET A 251 -3.76 -1.32 -4.79
CA MET A 251 -5.03 -0.61 -4.64
C MET A 251 -5.91 -1.23 -3.54
N ASN A 252 -5.98 -2.57 -3.48
CA ASN A 252 -6.86 -3.29 -2.57
C ASN A 252 -6.24 -4.63 -2.08
N ALA A 253 -5.35 -4.55 -1.09
CA ALA A 253 -4.58 -5.69 -0.59
C ALA A 253 -5.40 -6.86 -0.02
N SER A 254 -6.65 -6.63 0.40
CA SER A 254 -7.55 -7.67 0.93
C SER A 254 -8.43 -8.32 -0.14
N TYR A 255 -8.56 -7.70 -1.32
CA TYR A 255 -9.41 -8.22 -2.39
C TYR A 255 -8.81 -9.52 -2.95
N ARG A 256 -9.56 -10.62 -2.83
CA ARG A 256 -9.21 -11.96 -3.33
C ARG A 256 -7.73 -12.31 -3.14
N ARG A 257 -7.20 -12.01 -1.96
CA ARG A 257 -5.76 -12.01 -1.69
C ARG A 257 -5.08 -13.29 -2.15
N ALA A 258 -5.64 -14.45 -1.80
CA ALA A 258 -5.09 -15.75 -2.17
C ALA A 258 -5.01 -15.93 -3.69
N ASP A 259 -6.10 -15.63 -4.41
CA ASP A 259 -6.13 -15.76 -5.87
C ASP A 259 -5.13 -14.82 -6.55
N VAL A 260 -5.06 -13.55 -6.11
CA VAL A 260 -4.12 -12.56 -6.65
C VAL A 260 -2.68 -12.98 -6.39
N GLU A 261 -2.36 -13.47 -5.19
CA GLU A 261 -1.02 -13.98 -4.86
C GLU A 261 -0.68 -15.23 -5.70
N ASP A 262 -1.65 -16.12 -5.95
CA ASP A 262 -1.46 -17.31 -6.79
C ASP A 262 -1.23 -16.95 -8.28
N PHE A 263 -2.01 -16.02 -8.83
CA PHE A 263 -1.80 -15.54 -10.19
C PHE A 263 -0.49 -14.77 -10.34
N LEU A 264 -0.13 -13.90 -9.38
CA LEU A 264 1.18 -13.22 -9.39
C LEU A 264 2.32 -14.23 -9.35
N TYR A 265 2.21 -15.22 -8.48
CA TYR A 265 3.18 -16.30 -8.36
C TYR A 265 3.39 -17.02 -9.70
N GLN A 266 2.32 -17.46 -10.35
CA GLN A 266 2.40 -18.15 -11.64
C GLN A 266 2.94 -17.22 -12.74
N SER A 267 2.55 -15.95 -12.73
CA SER A 267 3.00 -14.98 -13.73
C SER A 267 4.49 -14.69 -13.60
N TYR A 268 5.02 -14.55 -12.38
CA TYR A 268 6.46 -14.38 -12.16
C TYR A 268 7.26 -15.59 -12.64
N LEU A 269 6.79 -16.81 -12.36
CA LEU A 269 7.48 -18.01 -12.84
C LEU A 269 7.51 -18.06 -14.37
N ASN A 270 6.37 -17.91 -15.02
CA ASN A 270 6.32 -17.98 -16.48
C ASN A 270 7.09 -16.83 -17.16
N ALA A 271 7.07 -15.62 -16.58
CA ALA A 271 7.87 -14.50 -17.07
C ALA A 271 9.38 -14.77 -16.91
N ALA A 272 9.81 -15.40 -15.83
CA ALA A 272 11.20 -15.80 -15.64
C ALA A 272 11.62 -16.85 -16.68
N GLU A 273 10.82 -17.90 -16.87
CA GLU A 273 11.10 -18.97 -17.85
C GLU A 273 11.17 -18.43 -19.27
N GLU A 274 10.26 -17.52 -19.66
CA GLU A 274 10.27 -16.90 -21.00
C GLU A 274 11.60 -16.17 -21.29
N LYS A 275 12.23 -15.57 -20.27
CA LYS A 275 13.53 -14.90 -20.41
C LYS A 275 14.69 -15.89 -20.59
N LEU A 276 14.54 -17.12 -20.10
CA LEU A 276 15.56 -18.17 -20.16
C LEU A 276 15.48 -19.06 -21.40
N VAL A 277 14.37 -19.05 -22.16
CA VAL A 277 14.17 -19.90 -23.35
C VAL A 277 15.13 -19.55 -24.52
N GLN A 278 15.75 -18.37 -24.50
CA GLN A 278 16.69 -17.97 -25.55
C GLN A 278 17.94 -18.85 -25.55
N GLN A 279 18.45 -19.20 -26.75
CA GLN A 279 19.58 -20.12 -26.92
C GLN A 279 20.87 -19.61 -26.25
N GLU A 280 21.03 -18.28 -26.19
CA GLU A 280 22.02 -17.58 -25.36
C GLU A 280 21.32 -16.35 -24.73
N PRO A 281 20.82 -16.45 -23.49
CA PRO A 281 20.15 -15.34 -22.85
C PRO A 281 21.14 -14.19 -22.60
N THR A 282 20.71 -12.96 -22.85
CA THR A 282 21.52 -11.77 -22.51
C THR A 282 21.63 -11.60 -21.00
N LEU A 283 22.67 -10.90 -20.52
CA LEU A 283 22.81 -10.58 -19.09
C LEU A 283 21.57 -9.87 -18.52
N GLU A 284 20.93 -9.02 -19.32
CA GLU A 284 19.68 -8.36 -18.96
C GLU A 284 18.54 -9.38 -18.75
N ALA A 285 18.36 -10.31 -19.69
CA ALA A 285 17.36 -11.37 -19.58
C ALA A 285 17.59 -12.28 -18.36
N LEU A 286 18.85 -12.64 -18.08
CA LEU A 286 19.22 -13.45 -16.91
C LEU A 286 18.93 -12.71 -15.58
N ASN A 287 19.24 -11.41 -15.51
CA ASN A 287 18.97 -10.59 -14.34
C ASN A 287 17.45 -10.36 -14.13
N GLU A 288 16.69 -10.17 -15.20
CA GLU A 288 15.24 -10.12 -15.14
C GLU A 288 14.66 -11.44 -14.61
N ALA A 289 15.17 -12.58 -15.07
CA ALA A 289 14.76 -13.89 -14.56
C ALA A 289 15.06 -14.06 -13.06
N ASP A 290 16.27 -13.75 -12.58
CA ASP A 290 16.59 -13.78 -11.13
C ASP A 290 15.68 -12.82 -10.33
N SER A 291 15.37 -11.64 -10.86
CA SER A 291 14.42 -10.70 -10.25
C SER A 291 13.01 -11.29 -10.11
N TYR A 292 12.48 -11.91 -11.17
CA TYR A 292 11.17 -12.56 -11.12
C TYR A 292 11.15 -13.74 -10.14
N TYR A 293 12.19 -14.59 -10.10
CA TYR A 293 12.28 -15.65 -9.10
C TYR A 293 12.36 -15.10 -7.67
N ARG A 294 13.05 -13.97 -7.43
CA ARG A 294 13.04 -13.30 -6.11
C ARG A 294 11.63 -12.85 -5.72
N LYS A 295 10.88 -12.25 -6.65
CA LYS A 295 9.49 -11.83 -6.41
C LYS A 295 8.59 -13.04 -6.14
N ALA A 296 8.73 -14.13 -6.88
CA ALA A 296 7.98 -15.37 -6.67
C ALA A 296 8.30 -16.01 -5.30
N LEU A 297 9.59 -16.04 -4.91
CA LEU A 297 10.03 -16.55 -3.62
C LEU A 297 9.52 -15.69 -2.45
N ALA A 298 9.38 -14.38 -2.64
CA ALA A 298 8.80 -13.50 -1.62
C ALA A 298 7.33 -13.83 -1.32
N LEU A 299 6.58 -14.37 -2.29
CA LEU A 299 5.21 -14.86 -2.10
C LEU A 299 5.18 -16.25 -1.46
N ARG A 300 6.14 -17.12 -1.78
CA ARG A 300 6.23 -18.50 -1.26
C ARG A 300 7.67 -18.86 -0.81
N PRO A 301 8.12 -18.41 0.37
CA PRO A 301 9.52 -18.49 0.78
C PRO A 301 10.09 -19.91 0.96
N GLN A 302 9.23 -20.89 1.20
CA GLN A 302 9.62 -22.29 1.47
C GLN A 302 9.51 -23.19 0.24
N ASN A 303 9.21 -22.65 -0.95
CA ASN A 303 9.08 -23.47 -2.15
C ASN A 303 10.47 -23.86 -2.68
N GLN A 304 10.85 -25.13 -2.50
CA GLN A 304 12.14 -25.67 -2.93
C GLN A 304 12.37 -25.54 -4.44
N GLU A 305 11.35 -25.76 -5.27
CA GLU A 305 11.48 -25.66 -6.73
C GLU A 305 11.95 -24.26 -7.15
N ILE A 306 11.49 -23.21 -6.48
CA ILE A 306 11.89 -21.83 -6.79
C ILE A 306 13.29 -21.53 -6.29
N ILE A 307 13.65 -22.06 -5.11
CA ILE A 307 15.01 -21.95 -4.59
C ILE A 307 15.98 -22.55 -5.62
N ASP A 308 15.66 -23.72 -6.16
CA ASP A 308 16.47 -24.42 -7.15
C ASP A 308 16.53 -23.63 -8.47
N ARG A 309 15.39 -23.20 -9.03
CA ARG A 309 15.33 -22.40 -10.28
C ARG A 309 16.06 -21.05 -10.15
N LYS A 310 15.92 -20.36 -9.02
CA LYS A 310 16.64 -19.12 -8.73
C LYS A 310 18.15 -19.36 -8.65
N THR A 311 18.56 -20.45 -8.00
CA THR A 311 19.98 -20.81 -7.89
C THR A 311 20.54 -21.12 -9.28
N GLN A 312 19.79 -21.83 -10.11
CA GLN A 312 20.16 -22.07 -11.51
C GLN A 312 20.29 -20.77 -12.31
N ALA A 313 19.31 -19.86 -12.23
CA ALA A 313 19.38 -18.58 -12.92
C ALA A 313 20.61 -17.74 -12.51
N ARG A 314 20.96 -17.75 -11.21
CA ARG A 314 22.18 -17.10 -10.70
C ARG A 314 23.45 -17.76 -11.24
N ALA A 315 23.49 -19.09 -11.29
CA ALA A 315 24.60 -19.81 -11.89
C ALA A 315 24.75 -19.48 -13.39
N SER A 316 23.65 -19.33 -14.13
CA SER A 316 23.67 -18.86 -15.52
C SER A 316 24.20 -17.43 -15.66
N VAL A 317 23.84 -16.51 -14.76
CA VAL A 317 24.40 -15.14 -14.74
C VAL A 317 25.92 -15.19 -14.51
N GLU A 318 26.36 -15.96 -13.52
CA GLU A 318 27.77 -16.13 -13.21
C GLU A 318 28.54 -16.71 -14.41
N GLU A 319 28.00 -17.76 -15.04
CA GLU A 319 28.57 -18.36 -16.24
C GLU A 319 28.67 -17.37 -17.40
N TYR A 320 27.63 -16.58 -17.65
CA TYR A 320 27.65 -15.54 -18.67
C TYR A 320 28.76 -14.51 -18.41
N LEU A 321 28.89 -14.03 -17.17
CA LEU A 321 29.90 -13.05 -16.79
C LEU A 321 31.32 -13.62 -16.91
N VAL A 322 31.54 -14.84 -16.43
CA VAL A 322 32.83 -15.54 -16.59
C VAL A 322 33.18 -15.66 -18.08
N ASN A 323 32.26 -16.14 -18.91
CA ASN A 323 32.49 -16.25 -20.36
C ASN A 323 32.77 -14.88 -21.00
N SER A 324 32.08 -13.83 -20.58
CA SER A 324 32.31 -12.45 -21.04
C SER A 324 33.73 -11.98 -20.72
N TYR A 325 34.18 -12.12 -19.47
CA TYR A 325 35.54 -11.75 -19.07
C TYR A 325 36.60 -12.60 -19.78
N MET A 326 36.39 -13.91 -19.90
CA MET A 326 37.30 -14.79 -20.62
C MET A 326 37.41 -14.40 -22.11
N ASN A 327 36.28 -14.10 -22.75
CA ASN A 327 36.27 -13.62 -24.14
C ASN A 327 36.97 -12.27 -24.29
N ALA A 328 36.76 -11.33 -23.37
CA ALA A 328 37.45 -10.05 -23.37
C ALA A 328 38.97 -10.20 -23.21
N ALA A 329 39.42 -11.12 -22.34
CA ALA A 329 40.84 -11.45 -22.19
C ALA A 329 41.44 -12.03 -23.48
N VAL A 330 40.77 -13.00 -24.10
CA VAL A 330 41.21 -13.61 -25.37
C VAL A 330 41.22 -12.58 -26.51
N GLN A 331 40.20 -11.74 -26.60
CA GLN A 331 40.14 -10.66 -27.59
C GLN A 331 41.27 -9.65 -27.41
N ALA A 332 41.60 -9.27 -26.17
CA ALA A 332 42.72 -8.37 -25.89
C ALA A 332 44.05 -8.92 -26.43
N LEU A 333 44.27 -10.24 -26.32
CA LEU A 333 45.48 -10.91 -26.77
C LEU A 333 45.49 -11.23 -28.28
N THR A 334 44.33 -11.17 -28.95
CA THR A 334 44.21 -11.55 -30.36
C THR A 334 45.03 -10.61 -31.24
N GLY A 335 46.00 -11.18 -31.97
CA GLY A 335 46.90 -10.42 -32.86
C GLY A 335 48.03 -9.65 -32.16
N GLN A 336 48.09 -9.67 -30.82
CA GLN A 336 49.07 -8.92 -30.03
C GLN A 336 49.39 -9.60 -28.68
N ALA A 337 49.49 -10.93 -28.68
CA ALA A 337 49.65 -11.74 -27.47
C ALA A 337 50.93 -11.45 -26.66
N ASP A 338 51.91 -10.78 -27.26
CA ASP A 338 53.15 -10.30 -26.65
C ASP A 338 53.11 -8.84 -26.17
N SER A 339 52.04 -8.10 -26.46
CA SER A 339 51.87 -6.73 -25.97
C SER A 339 51.62 -6.72 -24.46
N LEU A 340 52.48 -6.04 -23.70
CA LEU A 340 52.30 -5.87 -22.25
C LEU A 340 51.00 -5.16 -21.90
N ALA A 341 50.53 -4.24 -22.77
CA ALA A 341 49.24 -3.57 -22.57
C ALA A 341 48.08 -4.55 -22.74
N ALA A 342 48.11 -5.38 -23.78
CA ALA A 342 47.11 -6.43 -24.00
C ALA A 342 47.10 -7.46 -22.86
N LEU A 343 48.27 -7.88 -22.40
CA LEU A 343 48.42 -8.82 -21.30
C LEU A 343 47.92 -8.27 -19.97
N ARG A 344 48.06 -6.96 -19.69
CA ARG A 344 47.45 -6.34 -18.51
C ARG A 344 45.93 -6.34 -18.58
N ILE A 345 45.36 -6.04 -19.76
CA ILE A 345 43.90 -6.14 -19.96
C ILE A 345 43.44 -7.60 -19.76
N ALA A 346 44.18 -8.57 -20.29
CA ALA A 346 43.87 -9.98 -20.09
C ALA A 346 43.97 -10.38 -18.61
N GLU A 347 45.01 -9.94 -17.89
CA GLU A 347 45.18 -10.16 -16.45
C GLU A 347 43.99 -9.63 -15.65
N GLU A 348 43.56 -8.39 -15.92
CA GLU A 348 42.41 -7.76 -15.24
C GLU A 348 41.13 -8.58 -15.45
N ASN A 349 40.89 -9.04 -16.68
CA ASN A 349 39.71 -9.84 -17.01
C ASN A 349 39.78 -11.25 -16.41
N PHE A 350 40.94 -11.93 -16.45
CA PHE A 350 41.12 -13.22 -15.78
C PHE A 350 40.93 -13.08 -14.27
N ALA A 351 41.42 -12.01 -13.65
CA ALA A 351 41.20 -11.75 -12.24
C ALA A 351 39.72 -11.52 -11.90
N ALA A 352 38.99 -10.79 -12.75
CA ALA A 352 37.54 -10.61 -12.59
C ALA A 352 36.77 -11.93 -12.75
N ALA A 353 37.15 -12.78 -13.71
CA ALA A 353 36.56 -14.11 -13.88
C ALA A 353 36.84 -15.02 -12.69
N LEU A 354 38.06 -14.99 -12.14
CA LEU A 354 38.46 -15.81 -10.98
C LEU A 354 37.73 -15.40 -9.69
N GLN A 355 37.35 -14.12 -9.55
CA GLN A 355 36.52 -13.68 -8.41
C GLN A 355 35.14 -14.33 -8.42
N LEU A 356 34.61 -14.63 -9.61
CA LEU A 356 33.32 -15.32 -9.77
C LEU A 356 33.47 -16.84 -9.59
N ARG A 357 34.58 -17.42 -10.06
CA ARG A 357 34.90 -18.85 -9.91
C ARG A 357 36.29 -19.08 -9.31
N PRO A 358 36.44 -18.98 -7.97
CA PRO A 358 37.75 -19.06 -7.31
C PRO A 358 38.47 -20.41 -7.48
N ASP A 359 37.72 -21.48 -7.70
CA ASP A 359 38.25 -22.85 -7.81
C ASP A 359 38.52 -23.27 -9.28
N ASP A 360 38.34 -22.36 -10.25
CA ASP A 360 38.60 -22.66 -11.66
C ASP A 360 40.10 -22.67 -11.96
N LEU A 361 40.64 -23.88 -12.14
CA LEU A 361 42.05 -24.10 -12.44
C LEU A 361 42.48 -23.46 -13.77
N THR A 362 41.61 -23.43 -14.77
CA THR A 362 41.93 -22.87 -16.09
C THR A 362 42.17 -21.37 -15.99
N ILE A 363 41.26 -20.67 -15.31
CA ILE A 363 41.38 -19.22 -15.09
C ILE A 363 42.60 -18.91 -14.21
N THR A 364 42.84 -19.72 -13.18
CA THR A 364 44.00 -19.60 -12.30
C THR A 364 45.31 -19.70 -13.08
N THR A 365 45.46 -20.72 -13.93
CA THR A 365 46.65 -20.92 -14.76
C THR A 365 46.83 -19.75 -15.73
N GLN A 366 45.79 -19.33 -16.46
CA GLN A 366 45.89 -18.22 -17.41
C GLN A 366 46.30 -16.90 -16.73
N LEU A 367 45.74 -16.61 -15.55
CA LEU A 367 46.09 -15.44 -14.76
C LEU A 367 47.55 -15.49 -14.28
N ASP A 368 48.01 -16.65 -13.79
CA ASP A 368 49.39 -16.81 -13.30
C ASP A 368 50.41 -16.66 -14.43
N LEU A 369 50.14 -17.25 -15.61
CA LEU A 369 50.99 -17.10 -16.79
C LEU A 369 51.13 -15.63 -17.21
N ALA A 370 50.02 -14.89 -17.27
CA ALA A 370 50.03 -13.47 -17.62
C ALA A 370 50.86 -12.65 -16.62
N ARG A 371 50.64 -12.85 -15.32
CA ARG A 371 51.37 -12.16 -14.24
C ARG A 371 52.86 -12.45 -14.27
N LYS A 372 53.24 -13.72 -14.37
CA LYS A 372 54.65 -14.14 -14.42
C LYS A 372 55.34 -13.61 -15.66
N TYR A 373 54.66 -13.62 -16.80
CA TYR A 373 55.24 -13.06 -18.02
C TYR A 373 55.45 -11.54 -17.92
N ILE A 374 54.45 -10.78 -17.46
CA ILE A 374 54.57 -9.33 -17.23
C ILE A 374 55.71 -9.04 -16.24
N SER A 375 55.73 -9.74 -15.09
CA SER A 375 56.81 -9.65 -14.09
C SER A 375 58.17 -9.97 -14.69
N GLY A 376 58.27 -11.02 -15.50
CA GLY A 376 59.50 -11.45 -16.17
C GLY A 376 60.04 -10.38 -17.10
N VAL A 377 59.21 -9.76 -17.93
CA VAL A 377 59.63 -8.68 -18.84
C VAL A 377 60.03 -7.42 -18.06
N GLU A 378 59.30 -7.06 -17.00
CA GLU A 378 59.68 -5.92 -16.14
C GLU A 378 61.00 -6.14 -15.41
N ASN A 379 61.22 -7.36 -14.88
CA ASN A 379 62.46 -7.75 -14.21
C ASN A 379 63.64 -7.82 -15.19
N TYR A 380 63.38 -8.18 -16.46
CA TYR A 380 64.39 -8.17 -17.51
C TYR A 380 64.93 -6.76 -17.74
N ASN A 381 64.04 -5.76 -17.84
CA ASN A 381 64.44 -4.35 -17.97
C ASN A 381 65.22 -3.83 -16.76
N ARG A 382 65.06 -4.45 -15.58
CA ARG A 382 65.79 -4.13 -14.35
C ARG A 382 67.10 -4.91 -14.17
N GLY A 383 67.44 -5.79 -15.11
CA GLY A 383 68.64 -6.64 -15.01
C GLY A 383 68.56 -7.74 -13.94
N LEU A 384 67.36 -8.09 -13.48
CA LEU A 384 67.15 -9.07 -12.40
C LEU A 384 67.04 -10.50 -12.96
N TRP A 385 68.09 -10.97 -13.63
CA TRP A 385 68.07 -12.19 -14.47
C TRP A 385 67.56 -13.44 -13.77
N SER A 386 67.93 -13.67 -12.51
CA SER A 386 67.45 -14.83 -11.76
C SER A 386 65.93 -14.82 -11.56
N LYS A 387 65.33 -13.65 -11.32
CA LYS A 387 63.86 -13.53 -11.19
C LYS A 387 63.17 -13.78 -12.53
N VAL A 388 63.75 -13.24 -13.62
CA VAL A 388 63.25 -13.48 -14.98
C VAL A 388 63.24 -14.98 -15.28
N ILE A 389 64.34 -15.68 -15.00
CA ILE A 389 64.46 -17.11 -15.25
C ILE A 389 63.44 -17.89 -14.41
N THR A 390 63.32 -17.60 -13.12
CA THR A 390 62.34 -18.28 -12.25
C THR A 390 60.90 -18.11 -12.73
N ASP A 391 60.50 -16.89 -13.11
CA ASP A 391 59.12 -16.65 -13.57
C ASP A 391 58.88 -17.25 -14.97
N LEU A 392 59.81 -17.05 -15.90
CA LEU A 392 59.62 -17.45 -17.31
C LEU A 392 59.88 -18.94 -17.57
N GLU A 393 60.64 -19.65 -16.72
CA GLU A 393 60.73 -21.12 -16.79
C GLU A 393 59.34 -21.76 -16.55
N ILE A 394 58.56 -21.20 -15.62
CA ILE A 394 57.18 -21.67 -15.36
C ILE A 394 56.30 -21.39 -16.58
N VAL A 395 56.35 -20.16 -17.10
CA VAL A 395 55.54 -19.78 -18.28
C VAL A 395 55.89 -20.64 -19.49
N TYR A 396 57.18 -20.86 -19.75
CA TYR A 396 57.66 -21.70 -20.83
C TYR A 396 57.28 -23.18 -20.66
N GLY A 397 57.31 -23.68 -19.43
CA GLY A 397 56.95 -25.07 -19.12
C GLY A 397 55.47 -25.38 -19.41
N GLU A 398 54.59 -24.41 -19.14
CA GLU A 398 53.15 -24.53 -19.42
C GLU A 398 52.81 -24.26 -20.89
N ASP A 399 53.39 -23.20 -21.49
CA ASP A 399 53.20 -22.86 -22.90
C ASP A 399 54.52 -22.42 -23.56
N PRO A 400 55.20 -23.33 -24.30
CA PRO A 400 56.45 -23.03 -24.99
C PRO A 400 56.35 -21.96 -26.10
N ASN A 401 55.13 -21.60 -26.53
CA ASN A 401 54.84 -20.57 -27.51
C ASN A 401 54.14 -19.34 -26.90
N TYR A 402 54.10 -19.23 -25.56
CA TYR A 402 53.45 -18.12 -24.87
C TYR A 402 53.94 -16.77 -25.39
N ALA A 403 53.00 -15.84 -25.57
CA ALA A 403 53.26 -14.53 -26.17
C ALA A 403 53.97 -14.65 -27.54
N ASN A 404 53.47 -15.51 -28.43
CA ASN A 404 54.04 -15.78 -29.77
C ASN A 404 55.53 -16.22 -29.75
N GLY A 405 55.94 -16.89 -28.67
CA GLY A 405 57.33 -17.31 -28.43
C GLY A 405 58.23 -16.20 -27.88
N THR A 406 57.71 -15.00 -27.60
CA THR A 406 58.47 -13.92 -26.95
C THR A 406 58.85 -14.28 -25.50
N CYS A 407 58.09 -15.16 -24.83
CA CYS A 407 58.49 -15.75 -23.55
C CYS A 407 59.81 -16.53 -23.68
N ARG A 408 59.87 -17.46 -24.64
CA ARG A 408 61.07 -18.23 -24.96
C ARG A 408 62.25 -17.32 -25.32
N GLN A 409 62.03 -16.29 -26.14
CA GLN A 409 63.07 -15.30 -26.44
C GLN A 409 63.58 -14.62 -25.16
N THR A 410 62.68 -14.09 -24.34
CA THR A 410 63.07 -13.34 -23.13
C THR A 410 63.82 -14.23 -22.14
N LEU A 411 63.40 -15.50 -22.00
CA LEU A 411 64.09 -16.50 -21.19
C LEU A 411 65.49 -16.83 -21.75
N TYR A 412 65.62 -17.01 -23.07
CA TYR A 412 66.92 -17.16 -23.74
C TYR A 412 67.86 -16.00 -23.40
N GLU A 413 67.38 -14.76 -23.57
CA GLU A 413 68.19 -13.57 -23.32
C GLU A 413 68.59 -13.44 -21.84
N ALA A 414 67.71 -13.85 -20.91
CA ALA A 414 68.00 -13.84 -19.49
C ALA A 414 69.11 -14.83 -19.11
N TYR A 415 69.13 -16.04 -19.68
CA TYR A 415 70.23 -16.98 -19.48
C TYR A 415 71.54 -16.44 -20.07
N ILE A 416 71.50 -15.86 -21.27
CA ILE A 416 72.70 -15.26 -21.89
C ILE A 416 73.27 -14.15 -21.00
N ALA A 417 72.40 -13.25 -20.49
CA ALA A 417 72.83 -12.15 -19.64
C ALA A 417 73.36 -12.63 -18.28
N ARG A 418 72.69 -13.58 -17.63
CA ARG A 418 73.16 -14.16 -16.36
C ARG A 418 74.47 -14.91 -16.54
N GLY A 419 74.61 -15.71 -17.60
CA GLY A 419 75.84 -16.41 -17.92
C GLY A 419 77.01 -15.44 -18.16
N LYS A 420 76.79 -14.32 -18.85
CA LYS A 420 77.81 -13.27 -19.02
C LYS A 420 78.21 -12.63 -17.69
N ASN A 421 77.27 -12.38 -16.79
CA ASN A 421 77.58 -11.91 -15.43
C ASN A 421 78.40 -12.97 -14.65
N GLY A 422 78.08 -14.25 -14.83
CA GLY A 422 78.86 -15.37 -14.27
C GLY A 422 80.30 -15.38 -14.77
N LEU A 423 80.51 -15.26 -16.09
CA LEU A 423 81.83 -15.16 -16.69
C LEU A 423 82.65 -13.99 -16.12
N ALA A 424 82.05 -12.81 -15.99
CA ALA A 424 82.69 -11.63 -15.42
C ALA A 424 83.08 -11.80 -13.95
N SER A 425 82.34 -12.65 -13.23
CA SER A 425 82.57 -12.97 -11.82
C SER A 425 83.48 -14.19 -11.61
N GLY A 426 83.93 -14.86 -12.68
CA GLY A 426 84.73 -16.08 -12.63
C GLY A 426 83.95 -17.37 -12.41
N ASP A 427 82.61 -17.32 -12.39
CA ASP A 427 81.75 -18.50 -12.24
C ASP A 427 81.46 -19.16 -13.59
N TYR A 428 82.49 -19.82 -14.13
CA TYR A 428 82.46 -20.39 -15.48
C TYR A 428 81.52 -21.59 -15.62
N LEU A 429 81.32 -22.37 -14.55
CA LEU A 429 80.46 -23.56 -14.60
C LEU A 429 78.97 -23.16 -14.63
N THR A 430 78.56 -22.20 -13.80
CA THR A 430 77.20 -21.66 -13.86
C THR A 430 76.96 -20.97 -15.21
N ALA A 431 77.93 -20.19 -15.69
CA ALA A 431 77.83 -19.56 -17.01
C ALA A 431 77.68 -20.58 -18.15
N LEU A 432 78.47 -21.66 -18.13
CA LEU A 432 78.36 -22.75 -19.09
C LEU A 432 76.96 -23.38 -19.06
N SER A 433 76.43 -23.64 -17.87
CA SER A 433 75.07 -24.20 -17.72
C SER A 433 74.00 -23.27 -18.31
N ASP A 434 74.09 -21.97 -18.03
CA ASP A 434 73.15 -20.97 -18.57
C ASP A 434 73.22 -20.91 -20.10
N PHE A 435 74.42 -20.89 -20.69
CA PHE A 435 74.56 -20.89 -22.15
C PHE A 435 74.05 -22.19 -22.79
N GLN A 436 74.24 -23.34 -22.14
CA GLN A 436 73.67 -24.60 -22.61
C GLN A 436 72.14 -24.58 -22.58
N ARG A 437 71.52 -24.06 -21.52
CA ARG A 437 70.06 -23.88 -21.44
C ARG A 437 69.55 -22.92 -22.51
N ALA A 438 70.25 -21.82 -22.75
CA ALA A 438 69.93 -20.90 -23.85
C ALA A 438 70.02 -21.59 -25.22
N ALA A 439 71.05 -22.41 -25.46
CA ALA A 439 71.19 -23.16 -26.71
C ALA A 439 70.04 -24.17 -26.92
N VAL A 440 69.56 -24.83 -25.86
CA VAL A 440 68.38 -25.71 -25.93
C VAL A 440 67.13 -24.93 -26.34
N LEU A 441 66.85 -23.81 -25.67
CA LEU A 441 65.69 -22.96 -26.02
C LEU A 441 65.73 -22.48 -27.47
N ALA A 442 66.92 -22.14 -27.96
CA ALA A 442 67.12 -21.69 -29.34
C ALA A 442 66.96 -22.83 -30.35
N LYS A 443 67.48 -24.02 -30.05
CA LYS A 443 67.34 -25.21 -30.91
C LYS A 443 65.89 -25.64 -31.06
N ASP A 444 65.11 -25.51 -30.00
CA ASP A 444 63.70 -25.88 -29.98
C ASP A 444 62.80 -24.85 -30.70
N ALA A 445 63.35 -23.70 -31.12
CA ALA A 445 62.61 -22.67 -31.84
C ALA A 445 62.81 -22.82 -33.37
N PRO A 446 61.74 -22.79 -34.19
CA PRO A 446 61.84 -22.94 -35.65
C PRO A 446 62.64 -21.81 -36.32
N ASP A 447 62.72 -20.64 -35.66
CA ASP A 447 63.42 -19.45 -36.13
C ASP A 447 64.58 -19.04 -35.21
N GLY A 448 65.15 -20.02 -34.50
CA GLY A 448 66.22 -19.84 -33.52
C GLY A 448 67.63 -19.75 -34.08
N GLY A 449 67.84 -19.56 -35.38
CA GLY A 449 69.16 -19.65 -36.02
C GLY A 449 70.23 -18.78 -35.37
N LEU A 450 70.02 -17.46 -35.32
CA LEU A 450 71.00 -16.54 -34.70
C LEU A 450 71.17 -16.80 -33.20
N ARG A 451 70.06 -17.08 -32.49
CA ARG A 451 70.07 -17.42 -31.06
C ARG A 451 70.93 -18.65 -30.77
N LEU A 452 70.77 -19.70 -31.58
CA LEU A 452 71.51 -20.95 -31.43
C LEU A 452 72.99 -20.72 -31.72
N TYR A 453 73.29 -19.98 -32.79
CA TYR A 453 74.64 -19.61 -33.14
C TYR A 453 75.36 -18.89 -32.01
N GLU A 454 74.77 -17.80 -31.49
CA GLU A 454 75.38 -17.02 -30.42
C GLU A 454 75.50 -17.78 -29.10
N ALA A 455 74.49 -18.60 -28.75
CA ALA A 455 74.55 -19.42 -27.55
C ALA A 455 75.66 -20.47 -27.63
N GLN A 456 75.81 -21.16 -28.77
CA GLN A 456 76.87 -22.14 -28.97
C GLN A 456 78.27 -21.51 -28.95
N LEU A 457 78.44 -20.28 -29.48
CA LEU A 457 79.70 -19.55 -29.33
C LEU A 457 80.04 -19.29 -27.86
N LYS A 458 79.04 -18.98 -27.03
CA LYS A 458 79.21 -18.74 -25.59
C LYS A 458 79.45 -20.03 -24.81
N VAL A 459 78.82 -21.14 -25.18
CA VAL A 459 79.12 -22.49 -24.65
C VAL A 459 80.58 -22.84 -24.93
N ALA A 460 81.03 -22.74 -26.18
CA ALA A 460 82.42 -23.01 -26.56
C ALA A 460 83.39 -22.08 -25.82
N TYR A 461 83.05 -20.79 -25.69
CA TYR A 461 83.86 -19.83 -24.95
C TYR A 461 84.05 -20.26 -23.48
N ALA A 462 82.97 -20.61 -22.79
CA ALA A 462 82.99 -21.05 -21.39
C ALA A 462 83.72 -22.41 -21.22
N LEU A 463 83.59 -23.33 -22.16
CA LEU A 463 84.35 -24.60 -22.17
C LEU A 463 85.85 -24.35 -22.25
N GLY A 464 86.30 -23.44 -23.13
CA GLY A 464 87.73 -23.10 -23.21
C GLY A 464 88.26 -22.47 -21.92
N LEU A 465 87.46 -21.63 -21.24
CA LEU A 465 87.83 -21.07 -19.94
C LEU A 465 87.94 -22.12 -18.82
N THR A 466 87.28 -23.27 -18.98
CA THR A 466 87.39 -24.42 -18.07
C THR A 466 88.44 -25.45 -18.52
N GLY A 467 89.21 -25.14 -19.59
CA GLY A 467 90.26 -26.00 -20.13
C GLY A 467 89.80 -27.07 -21.12
N ASN A 468 88.50 -27.12 -21.44
CA ASN A 468 87.90 -28.09 -22.36
C ASN A 468 88.05 -27.64 -23.83
N TYR A 469 89.28 -27.42 -24.26
CA TYR A 469 89.59 -26.82 -25.57
C TYR A 469 89.14 -27.66 -26.76
N GLN A 470 89.27 -28.99 -26.70
CA GLN A 470 88.89 -29.88 -27.79
C GLN A 470 87.38 -29.79 -28.06
N GLU A 471 86.55 -29.87 -27.01
CA GLU A 471 85.09 -29.75 -27.11
C GLU A 471 84.69 -28.37 -27.61
N ALA A 472 85.30 -27.30 -27.07
CA ALA A 472 85.06 -25.93 -27.53
C ALA A 472 85.33 -25.75 -29.03
N VAL A 473 86.45 -26.29 -29.54
CA VAL A 473 86.81 -26.25 -30.96
C VAL A 473 85.82 -27.03 -31.82
N MET A 474 85.34 -28.18 -31.35
CA MET A 474 84.33 -28.96 -32.08
C MET A 474 83.02 -28.17 -32.22
N ILE A 475 82.56 -27.52 -31.15
CA ILE A 475 81.37 -26.66 -31.20
C ILE A 475 81.59 -25.48 -32.16
N TYR A 476 82.75 -24.82 -32.13
CA TYR A 476 83.03 -23.74 -33.07
C TYR A 476 82.99 -24.18 -34.55
N ARG A 477 83.51 -25.37 -34.86
CA ARG A 477 83.48 -25.95 -36.21
C ARG A 477 82.06 -26.26 -36.66
N GLU A 478 81.29 -26.94 -35.82
CA GLU A 478 79.91 -27.32 -36.12
C GLU A 478 79.02 -26.09 -36.31
N ASN A 479 79.14 -25.13 -35.38
CA ASN A 479 78.33 -23.93 -35.37
C ASN A 479 78.53 -23.07 -36.63
N LEU A 480 79.78 -22.95 -37.13
CA LEU A 480 80.05 -22.24 -38.38
C LEU A 480 79.34 -22.89 -39.57
N ASN A 481 79.40 -24.21 -39.69
CA ASN A 481 78.77 -24.94 -40.79
C ASN A 481 77.24 -24.82 -40.78
N ASN A 482 76.64 -24.87 -39.59
CA ASN A 482 75.18 -24.85 -39.42
C ASN A 482 74.58 -23.44 -39.51
N SER A 483 75.38 -22.37 -39.38
CA SER A 483 74.92 -20.97 -39.36
C SER A 483 74.58 -20.37 -40.72
N GLY A 484 74.90 -21.05 -41.83
CA GLY A 484 74.82 -20.46 -43.18
C GLY A 484 75.88 -19.37 -43.46
N LEU A 485 76.73 -19.03 -42.50
CA LEU A 485 77.77 -18.01 -42.67
C LEU A 485 78.98 -18.49 -43.48
N ALA A 486 79.17 -19.80 -43.63
CA ALA A 486 80.35 -20.38 -44.27
C ALA A 486 80.64 -19.77 -45.66
N ASP A 487 79.60 -19.60 -46.49
CA ASP A 487 79.74 -18.99 -47.81
C ASP A 487 80.12 -17.50 -47.74
N ARG A 488 79.60 -16.78 -46.74
CA ARG A 488 79.95 -15.37 -46.50
C ARG A 488 81.38 -15.20 -46.01
N PHE A 489 81.89 -16.14 -45.21
CA PHE A 489 83.30 -16.17 -44.82
C PHE A 489 84.21 -16.26 -46.05
N ILE A 490 83.88 -17.12 -47.04
CA ILE A 490 84.67 -17.27 -48.27
C ILE A 490 84.79 -15.94 -49.02
N THR A 491 83.72 -15.14 -49.05
CA THR A 491 83.73 -13.84 -49.72
C THR A 491 84.52 -12.74 -48.97
N ASN A 492 84.80 -12.93 -47.68
CA ASN A 492 85.60 -12.02 -46.87
C ASN A 492 87.01 -12.59 -46.65
N ARG A 493 87.96 -12.18 -47.48
CA ARG A 493 89.33 -12.71 -47.49
C ARG A 493 90.02 -12.68 -46.11
N GLU A 494 89.89 -11.59 -45.35
CA GLU A 494 90.55 -11.45 -44.05
C GLU A 494 90.00 -12.45 -43.02
N LEU A 495 88.68 -12.61 -42.98
CA LEU A 495 88.02 -13.57 -42.11
C LEU A 495 88.28 -15.01 -42.57
N GLN A 496 88.33 -15.25 -43.88
CA GLN A 496 88.67 -16.56 -44.45
C GLN A 496 90.09 -17.01 -44.07
N GLU A 497 91.09 -16.14 -44.22
CA GLU A 497 92.46 -16.44 -43.81
C GLU A 497 92.54 -16.72 -42.30
N SER A 498 91.76 -16.01 -41.49
CA SER A 498 91.71 -16.20 -40.04
C SER A 498 91.06 -17.52 -39.63
N ILE A 499 89.95 -17.91 -40.25
CA ILE A 499 89.29 -19.18 -39.96
C ILE A 499 90.13 -20.38 -40.45
N ASP A 500 90.85 -20.25 -41.56
CA ASP A 500 91.71 -21.32 -42.07
C ASP A 500 92.92 -21.58 -41.15
N ARG A 501 93.50 -20.53 -40.55
CA ARG A 501 94.52 -20.70 -39.49
C ARG A 501 93.97 -21.46 -38.28
N ALA A 502 92.73 -21.22 -37.90
CA ALA A 502 92.06 -21.92 -36.80
C ALA A 502 91.86 -23.41 -37.12
N LYS A 503 91.38 -23.71 -38.33
CA LYS A 503 91.22 -25.09 -38.85
C LYS A 503 92.53 -25.86 -38.88
N ILE A 504 93.59 -25.28 -39.46
CA ILE A 504 94.92 -25.91 -39.51
C ILE A 504 95.43 -26.24 -38.11
N SER A 505 95.25 -25.32 -37.15
CA SER A 505 95.68 -25.56 -35.76
C SER A 505 94.89 -26.70 -35.11
N ALA A 506 93.59 -26.81 -35.39
CA ALA A 506 92.74 -27.89 -34.88
C ALA A 506 93.11 -29.24 -35.49
N ASP A 507 93.33 -29.30 -36.81
CA ASP A 507 93.68 -30.53 -37.52
C ASP A 507 95.09 -31.02 -37.14
N ALA A 508 95.98 -30.12 -36.69
CA ALA A 508 97.27 -30.45 -36.08
C ALA A 508 97.16 -30.92 -34.61
N GLY A 509 95.95 -31.01 -34.04
CA GLY A 509 95.72 -31.41 -32.65
C GLY A 509 96.05 -30.33 -31.61
N ASN A 510 96.39 -29.10 -32.02
CA ASN A 510 96.67 -27.99 -31.12
C ASN A 510 95.38 -27.24 -30.76
N TYR A 511 94.55 -27.88 -29.94
CA TYR A 511 93.20 -27.39 -29.61
C TYR A 511 93.19 -26.08 -28.82
N GLU A 512 94.17 -25.84 -27.95
CA GLU A 512 94.27 -24.56 -27.22
C GLU A 512 94.52 -23.39 -28.18
N ARG A 513 95.50 -23.51 -29.08
CA ARG A 513 95.75 -22.49 -30.11
C ARG A 513 94.55 -22.33 -31.04
N ALA A 514 93.95 -23.44 -31.47
CA ALA A 514 92.78 -23.43 -32.32
C ALA A 514 91.60 -22.71 -31.65
N TYR A 515 91.35 -22.96 -30.37
CA TYR A 515 90.31 -22.29 -29.58
C TYR A 515 90.46 -20.77 -29.63
N TYR A 516 91.66 -20.24 -29.35
CA TYR A 516 91.89 -18.79 -29.38
C TYR A 516 91.70 -18.19 -30.78
N LEU A 517 92.12 -18.91 -31.83
CA LEU A 517 91.93 -18.47 -33.22
C LEU A 517 90.46 -18.50 -33.64
N TYR A 518 89.71 -19.56 -33.32
CA TYR A 518 88.27 -19.64 -33.56
C TYR A 518 87.51 -18.54 -32.81
N ARG A 519 87.85 -18.32 -31.54
CA ARG A 519 87.24 -17.26 -30.74
C ARG A 519 87.47 -15.88 -31.36
N ASP A 520 88.71 -15.56 -31.77
CA ASP A 520 89.02 -14.25 -32.36
C ASP A 520 88.26 -14.00 -33.67
N VAL A 521 88.20 -14.99 -34.55
CA VAL A 521 87.51 -14.82 -35.85
C VAL A 521 85.98 -14.82 -35.70
N LEU A 522 85.42 -15.69 -34.87
CA LEU A 522 83.96 -15.82 -34.71
C LEU A 522 83.36 -14.69 -33.87
N THR A 523 84.13 -13.99 -33.04
CA THR A 523 83.66 -12.77 -32.35
C THR A 523 83.51 -11.56 -33.29
N LYS A 524 84.09 -11.65 -34.49
CA LYS A 524 84.02 -10.64 -35.57
C LYS A 524 83.05 -11.04 -36.68
N SER A 525 82.28 -12.14 -36.52
CA SER A 525 81.38 -12.65 -37.57
C SER A 525 80.14 -11.77 -37.79
N ASP A 526 79.85 -10.83 -36.90
CA ASP A 526 78.71 -9.90 -36.98
C ASP A 526 78.77 -8.96 -38.18
N VAL A 527 79.95 -8.78 -38.79
CA VAL A 527 80.09 -8.06 -40.06
C VAL A 527 79.46 -8.82 -41.24
N LEU A 528 79.20 -10.13 -41.09
CA LEU A 528 78.61 -10.99 -42.11
C LEU A 528 77.09 -11.13 -41.97
N TYR A 529 76.50 -10.58 -40.90
CA TYR A 529 75.06 -10.63 -40.64
C TYR A 529 74.30 -9.75 -41.64
N GLU A 530 73.09 -10.18 -42.01
CA GLU A 530 72.15 -9.32 -42.71
C GLU A 530 71.64 -8.23 -41.77
N ARG A 531 71.20 -7.10 -42.33
CA ARG A 531 70.78 -5.93 -41.54
C ARG A 531 69.50 -5.36 -42.12
N THR A 532 68.49 -5.24 -41.26
CA THR A 532 67.24 -4.54 -41.56
C THR A 532 67.08 -3.35 -40.62
N THR A 533 66.51 -2.25 -41.09
CA THR A 533 66.19 -1.10 -40.23
C THR A 533 64.74 -1.13 -39.78
N TYR A 534 64.48 -0.78 -38.53
CA TYR A 534 63.14 -0.70 -37.96
C TYR A 534 62.97 0.52 -37.06
N VAL A 535 61.78 1.12 -37.06
CA VAL A 535 61.44 2.24 -36.17
C VAL A 535 60.62 1.70 -35.01
N VAL A 536 61.14 1.79 -33.79
CA VAL A 536 60.50 1.28 -32.56
C VAL A 536 59.14 1.94 -32.39
N GLN A 537 58.08 1.13 -32.32
CA GLN A 537 56.72 1.59 -32.07
C GLN A 537 56.43 1.66 -30.58
N LYS A 538 55.41 2.44 -30.22
CA LYS A 538 54.95 2.59 -28.85
C LYS A 538 54.55 1.22 -28.25
N GLY A 539 55.12 0.91 -27.08
CA GLY A 539 54.79 -0.31 -26.33
C GLY A 539 55.59 -1.55 -26.75
N GLU A 540 56.41 -1.47 -27.79
CA GLU A 540 57.36 -2.52 -28.12
C GLU A 540 58.57 -2.49 -27.18
N TYR A 541 59.14 -3.66 -26.91
CA TYR A 541 60.35 -3.82 -26.11
C TYR A 541 61.35 -4.72 -26.81
N VAL A 542 62.61 -4.63 -26.41
CA VAL A 542 63.73 -5.15 -27.21
C VAL A 542 63.71 -6.67 -27.40
N THR A 543 63.24 -7.46 -26.42
CA THR A 543 63.11 -8.92 -26.60
C THR A 543 61.96 -9.28 -27.55
N MET A 544 60.85 -8.53 -27.55
CA MET A 544 59.80 -8.66 -28.58
C MET A 544 60.36 -8.38 -29.98
N LEU A 545 61.16 -7.33 -30.15
CA LEU A 545 61.79 -7.02 -31.44
C LEU A 545 62.79 -8.11 -31.87
N ALA A 546 63.63 -8.57 -30.94
CA ALA A 546 64.56 -9.67 -31.20
C ALA A 546 63.81 -10.94 -31.66
N ARG A 547 62.69 -11.27 -31.01
CA ARG A 547 61.82 -12.38 -31.43
C ARG A 547 61.24 -12.14 -32.83
N LYS A 548 60.64 -10.98 -33.08
CA LYS A 548 59.94 -10.64 -34.34
C LYS A 548 60.86 -10.72 -35.57
N TYR A 549 62.13 -10.39 -35.40
CA TYR A 549 63.13 -10.37 -36.48
C TYR A 549 64.09 -11.56 -36.47
N ASN A 550 63.87 -12.58 -35.65
CA ASN A 550 64.77 -13.74 -35.54
C ASN A 550 66.22 -13.33 -35.18
N SER A 551 66.32 -12.33 -34.31
CA SER A 551 67.56 -11.71 -33.86
C SER A 551 67.80 -11.97 -32.36
N THR A 552 68.83 -11.33 -31.81
CA THR A 552 69.14 -11.31 -30.37
C THR A 552 69.28 -9.89 -29.87
N VAL A 553 69.02 -9.69 -28.58
CA VAL A 553 69.21 -8.39 -27.94
C VAL A 553 70.68 -7.96 -28.01
N GLU A 554 71.61 -8.90 -27.85
CA GLU A 554 73.05 -8.61 -27.96
C GLU A 554 73.42 -8.10 -29.37
N ALA A 555 72.94 -8.74 -30.43
CA ALA A 555 73.19 -8.31 -31.80
C ALA A 555 72.59 -6.92 -32.09
N ILE A 556 71.34 -6.69 -31.67
CA ILE A 556 70.67 -5.39 -31.83
C ILE A 556 71.44 -4.29 -31.10
N LEU A 557 71.79 -4.48 -29.82
CA LEU A 557 72.51 -3.47 -29.06
C LEU A 557 73.90 -3.18 -29.67
N LYS A 558 74.64 -4.21 -30.06
CA LYS A 558 75.98 -4.07 -30.68
C LYS A 558 75.91 -3.30 -31.99
N ALA A 559 74.98 -3.63 -32.88
CA ALA A 559 74.83 -2.97 -34.17
C ALA A 559 74.44 -1.49 -34.07
N ASN A 560 73.81 -1.09 -32.97
CA ASN A 560 73.37 0.29 -32.72
C ASN A 560 74.28 1.06 -31.74
N GLY A 561 75.40 0.47 -31.31
CA GLY A 561 76.30 1.12 -30.33
C GLY A 561 75.64 1.40 -28.98
N LEU A 562 74.63 0.61 -28.61
CA LEU A 562 73.89 0.76 -27.37
C LEU A 562 74.48 -0.15 -26.29
N SER A 563 74.62 0.38 -25.08
CA SER A 563 75.12 -0.36 -23.90
C SER A 563 74.05 -0.61 -22.85
N ASP A 564 72.87 -0.01 -23.00
CA ASP A 564 71.78 -0.05 -22.03
C ASP A 564 70.45 -0.19 -22.77
N LEU A 565 69.62 -1.14 -22.31
CA LEU A 565 68.29 -1.43 -22.82
C LEU A 565 67.34 -0.23 -22.65
N SER A 566 67.54 0.60 -21.62
CA SER A 566 66.70 1.78 -21.33
C SER A 566 66.72 2.83 -22.46
N LYS A 567 67.74 2.78 -23.32
CA LYS A 567 67.92 3.68 -24.47
C LYS A 567 67.10 3.25 -25.69
N VAL A 568 66.52 2.06 -25.70
CA VAL A 568 65.63 1.60 -26.76
C VAL A 568 64.23 2.17 -26.52
N THR A 569 63.96 3.35 -27.04
CA THR A 569 62.70 4.09 -26.86
C THR A 569 61.91 4.20 -28.16
N GLU A 570 60.64 4.58 -28.04
CA GLU A 570 59.76 4.91 -29.18
C GLU A 570 60.44 5.86 -30.17
N ASN A 571 60.19 5.66 -31.47
CA ASN A 571 60.75 6.40 -32.61
C ASN A 571 62.26 6.26 -32.83
N LEU A 572 62.96 5.46 -32.03
CA LEU A 572 64.36 5.12 -32.31
C LEU A 572 64.44 4.23 -33.57
N VAL A 573 65.34 4.60 -34.49
CA VAL A 573 65.68 3.75 -35.64
C VAL A 573 66.75 2.75 -35.20
N LEU A 574 66.41 1.46 -35.25
CA LEU A 574 67.31 0.35 -34.94
C LEU A 574 67.77 -0.36 -36.21
N VAL A 575 69.05 -0.69 -36.27
CA VAL A 575 69.60 -1.71 -37.14
C VAL A 575 69.44 -3.07 -36.45
N ILE A 576 68.74 -4.00 -37.08
CA ILE A 576 68.44 -5.34 -36.53
C ILE A 576 69.21 -6.38 -37.36
N PRO A 577 70.24 -7.02 -36.78
CA PRO A 577 71.00 -8.04 -37.48
C PRO A 577 70.31 -9.41 -37.51
N THR A 578 70.44 -10.15 -38.60
CA THR A 578 69.96 -11.55 -38.72
C THR A 578 71.01 -12.44 -39.37
N LEU A 579 70.90 -13.75 -39.14
CA LEU A 579 71.65 -14.71 -39.97
C LEU A 579 71.07 -14.74 -41.39
N PRO A 580 71.91 -15.06 -42.40
CA PRO A 580 71.50 -15.23 -43.79
C PRO A 580 70.55 -16.38 -44.07
#